data_AF-A0A8J2NX78-F1
#
_entry.id   AF-A0A8J2NX78-F1
#
_cell.length_a   1.000
_cell.length_b   1.000
_cell.length_c   1.000
_cell.angle_alpha   90.00
_cell.angle_beta   90.00
_cell.angle_gamma   90.00
#
_symmetry.space_group_name_H-M   'P 1'
#
loop_
_entity.id
_entity.type
_entity.pdbx_description
1 polymer ?
#
loop_
_entity_poly.entity_id
_entity_poly.type
_entity_poly.pdbx_seq_one_letter_code
_entity_poly.pdbx_strand_id
1 'polypeptide(L)'
;MEKLIPVINKLQDVFNTAGTALVQLPQIVVVGEQSSGKSSVLESIVGRSCLPRGIDIVTRCPIVLQMVQMDPENETYKQKSDELGATEWCEFPHLPDDESFVTDFERITVVDLPGIVRNAIE
;
A
#
# COMPACT_ATOMS: atom_id res chain seq x y z
N MET A 1 -0.93 -6.05 -17.01
CA MET A 1 -0.48 -4.77 -16.41
C MET A 1 0.99 -4.46 -16.71
N GLU A 2 1.84 -5.44 -17.03
CA GLU A 2 3.28 -5.24 -17.33
C GLU A 2 3.59 -4.21 -18.42
N LYS A 3 2.65 -3.96 -19.37
CA LYS A 3 2.83 -2.96 -20.43
C LYS A 3 2.38 -1.55 -20.03
N LEU A 4 1.63 -1.39 -18.95
CA LEU A 4 1.07 -0.10 -18.55
C LEU A 4 2.04 0.67 -17.64
N ILE A 5 2.71 -0.05 -16.73
CA ILE A 5 3.69 0.53 -15.79
C ILE A 5 4.83 1.25 -16.53
N PRO A 6 5.47 0.67 -17.58
CA PRO A 6 6.55 1.36 -18.29
C PRO A 6 6.08 2.60 -19.06
N VAL A 7 4.82 2.62 -19.49
CA VAL A 7 4.23 3.76 -20.20
C VAL A 7 3.88 4.88 -19.23
N ILE A 8 3.32 4.53 -18.06
CA ILE A 8 3.01 5.47 -16.99
C ILE A 8 4.30 6.10 -16.44
N ASN A 9 5.34 5.30 -16.19
CA ASN A 9 6.62 5.80 -15.70
C ASN A 9 7.29 6.73 -16.73
N LYS A 10 7.29 6.36 -18.02
CA LYS A 10 7.76 7.26 -19.09
C LYS A 10 6.98 8.56 -19.19
N LEU A 11 5.65 8.51 -19.00
CA LEU A 11 4.87 9.75 -18.92
C LEU A 11 5.35 10.58 -17.74
N GLN A 12 5.39 10.01 -16.54
CA GLN A 12 5.82 10.72 -15.32
C GLN A 12 7.20 11.39 -15.50
N ASP A 13 8.17 10.71 -16.11
CA ASP A 13 9.50 11.28 -16.40
C ASP A 13 9.43 12.49 -17.34
N VAL A 14 8.61 12.43 -18.39
CA VAL A 14 8.41 13.53 -19.34
C VAL A 14 7.73 14.72 -18.68
N PHE A 15 6.73 14.47 -17.82
CA PHE A 15 6.02 15.53 -17.10
C PHE A 15 6.89 16.19 -16.01
N ASN A 16 7.72 15.40 -15.31
CA ASN A 16 8.70 15.92 -14.35
C ASN A 16 9.75 16.82 -15.03
N THR A 17 10.19 16.46 -16.24
CA THR A 17 11.17 17.25 -17.02
C THR A 17 10.56 18.52 -17.61
N ALA A 18 9.28 18.50 -17.99
CA ALA A 18 8.60 19.62 -18.63
C ALA A 18 8.08 20.69 -17.65
N GLY A 19 8.18 20.48 -16.34
CA GLY A 19 7.69 21.42 -15.31
C GLY A 19 6.17 21.61 -15.29
N THR A 20 5.44 20.81 -16.08
CA THR A 20 3.99 20.79 -16.15
C THR A 20 3.43 19.75 -15.19
N ALA A 21 2.40 20.14 -14.44
CA ALA A 21 1.74 19.40 -13.36
C ALA A 21 1.91 17.87 -13.43
N LEU A 22 2.43 17.30 -12.32
CA LEU A 22 2.50 15.87 -12.06
C LEU A 22 1.23 15.17 -12.58
N VAL A 23 1.40 14.19 -13.46
CA VAL A 23 0.27 13.36 -13.91
C VAL A 23 -0.32 12.71 -12.68
N GLN A 24 -1.50 13.17 -12.28
CA GLN A 24 -2.26 12.53 -11.23
C GLN A 24 -2.68 11.16 -11.75
N LEU A 25 -2.14 10.10 -11.14
CA LEU A 25 -2.63 8.76 -11.41
C LEU A 25 -4.11 8.69 -11.01
N PRO A 26 -4.96 8.00 -11.80
CA PRO A 26 -6.36 7.86 -11.46
C PRO A 26 -6.47 7.13 -10.12
N GLN A 27 -7.22 7.72 -9.18
CA GLN A 27 -7.52 7.06 -7.92
C GLN A 27 -8.51 5.91 -8.17
N ILE A 28 -8.16 4.71 -7.71
CA ILE A 28 -9.03 3.53 -7.80
C ILE A 28 -9.82 3.43 -6.50
N VAL A 29 -11.14 3.41 -6.60
CA VAL A 29 -12.05 3.18 -5.46
C VAL A 29 -12.79 1.87 -5.71
N VAL A 30 -12.71 0.96 -4.75
CA VAL A 30 -13.37 -0.35 -4.83
C VAL A 30 -14.60 -0.35 -3.93
N VAL A 31 -15.78 -0.53 -4.54
CA VAL A 31 -17.08 -0.59 -3.85
C VAL A 31 -17.79 -1.89 -4.17
N GLY A 32 -18.56 -2.43 -3.23
CA GLY A 32 -19.29 -3.68 -3.43
C GLY A 32 -19.74 -4.34 -2.12
N GLU A 33 -20.66 -5.29 -2.24
CA GLU A 33 -21.23 -6.04 -1.11
C GLU A 33 -20.16 -6.82 -0.33
N GLN A 34 -20.47 -7.18 0.92
CA GLN A 34 -19.56 -7.99 1.74
C GLN A 34 -19.17 -9.28 0.99
N SER A 35 -17.91 -9.69 1.09
CA SER A 35 -17.39 -10.90 0.42
C SER A 35 -17.36 -10.86 -1.12
N SER A 36 -17.64 -9.72 -1.76
CA SER A 36 -17.56 -9.59 -3.23
C SER A 36 -16.13 -9.57 -3.81
N GLY A 37 -15.11 -9.97 -3.04
CA GLY A 37 -13.72 -9.99 -3.50
C GLY A 37 -13.00 -8.63 -3.57
N LYS A 38 -13.51 -7.58 -2.89
CA LYS A 38 -12.90 -6.23 -2.90
C LYS A 38 -11.42 -6.24 -2.50
N SER A 39 -11.09 -6.88 -1.38
CA SER A 39 -9.71 -7.00 -0.91
C SER A 39 -8.86 -7.80 -1.91
N SER A 40 -9.41 -8.84 -2.51
CA SER A 40 -8.71 -9.66 -3.52
C SER A 40 -8.38 -8.87 -4.79
N VAL A 41 -9.26 -7.95 -5.23
CA VAL A 41 -8.98 -7.06 -6.36
C VAL A 41 -7.85 -6.09 -6.00
N LEU A 42 -7.89 -5.49 -4.81
CA LEU A 42 -6.83 -4.59 -4.35
C LEU A 42 -5.48 -5.33 -4.23
N GLU A 43 -5.44 -6.50 -3.61
CA GLU A 43 -4.25 -7.35 -3.52
C GLU A 43 -3.72 -7.75 -4.91
N SER A 44 -4.60 -8.00 -5.87
CA SER A 44 -4.18 -8.32 -7.25
C SER A 44 -3.56 -7.13 -7.97
N ILE A 45 -3.97 -5.91 -7.64
CA ILE A 45 -3.37 -4.68 -8.17
C ILE A 45 -2.01 -4.41 -7.50
N VAL A 46 -1.92 -4.61 -6.18
CA VAL A 46 -0.70 -4.40 -5.41
C VAL A 46 0.34 -5.51 -5.67
N GLY A 47 -0.11 -6.71 -6.01
CA GLY A 47 0.74 -7.88 -6.20
C GLY A 47 1.22 -8.52 -4.90
N ARG A 48 0.70 -8.09 -3.75
CA ARG A 48 1.03 -8.60 -2.41
C ARG A 48 -0.24 -8.82 -1.59
N SER A 49 -0.22 -9.84 -0.72
CA SER A 49 -1.22 -10.03 0.32
C SER A 49 -0.93 -9.10 1.49
N CYS A 50 -1.31 -7.84 1.35
CA CYS A 50 -1.06 -6.80 2.34
C CYS A 50 -2.34 -6.28 3.01
N LEU A 51 -3.49 -6.87 2.67
CA LEU A 51 -4.77 -6.54 3.29
C LEU A 51 -5.18 -7.66 4.25
N PRO A 52 -5.75 -7.31 5.41
CA PRO A 52 -6.19 -8.33 6.35
C PRO A 52 -7.20 -9.28 5.71
N ARG A 53 -7.13 -10.56 6.07
CA ARG A 53 -8.10 -11.57 5.68
C ARG A 53 -8.77 -12.12 6.94
N GLY A 54 -10.08 -12.31 6.90
CA GLY A 54 -10.85 -12.79 8.04
C GLY A 54 -12.27 -13.17 7.67
N ILE A 55 -12.91 -13.91 8.57
CA ILE A 55 -14.34 -14.21 8.54
C ILE A 55 -15.05 -12.95 9.08
N ASP A 56 -16.18 -12.55 8.50
CA ASP A 56 -16.93 -11.28 8.76
C ASP A 56 -16.44 -10.02 8.03
N ILE A 57 -16.77 -8.82 8.53
CA ILE A 57 -16.50 -7.53 7.89
C ILE A 57 -15.02 -7.18 8.09
N VAL A 58 -14.25 -7.41 7.04
CA VAL A 58 -12.80 -7.18 6.98
C VAL A 58 -12.44 -5.69 6.92
N THR A 59 -13.25 -4.87 6.25
CA THR A 59 -12.97 -3.43 6.06
C THR A 59 -14.10 -2.60 6.68
N ARG A 60 -13.90 -2.16 7.93
CA ARG A 60 -14.87 -1.34 8.68
C ARG A 60 -14.59 0.17 8.59
N CYS A 61 -13.43 0.55 8.07
CA CYS A 61 -13.05 1.93 7.79
C CYS A 61 -12.49 2.05 6.36
N PRO A 62 -12.70 3.18 5.68
CA PRO A 62 -12.05 3.43 4.39
C PRO A 62 -10.52 3.33 4.53
N ILE A 63 -9.90 2.51 3.69
CA ILE A 63 -8.44 2.37 3.63
C ILE A 63 -7.95 3.14 2.41
N VAL A 64 -6.96 4.00 2.62
CA VAL A 64 -6.21 4.64 1.54
C VAL A 64 -4.92 3.86 1.37
N LEU A 65 -4.78 3.19 0.23
CA LEU A 65 -3.55 2.49 -0.11
C LEU A 65 -2.77 3.32 -1.12
N GLN A 66 -1.56 3.72 -0.74
CA GLN A 66 -0.65 4.49 -1.59
C GLN A 66 0.55 3.62 -1.93
N MET A 67 0.70 3.29 -3.21
CA MET A 67 1.91 2.64 -3.72
C MET A 67 2.92 3.71 -4.09
N VAL A 68 4.09 3.66 -3.44
CA VAL A 68 5.20 4.57 -3.73
C VAL A 68 6.32 3.74 -4.35
N GLN A 69 6.67 4.05 -5.59
CA GLN A 69 7.87 3.46 -6.20
C GLN A 69 9.08 4.19 -5.63
N MET A 70 9.95 3.44 -4.95
CA MET A 70 11.22 3.97 -4.46
C MET A 70 12.32 3.74 -5.50
N ASP A 71 13.14 4.75 -5.73
CA ASP A 71 14.33 4.63 -6.56
C ASP A 71 15.44 3.90 -5.77
N PRO A 72 15.94 2.73 -6.24
CA PRO A 72 17.01 2.01 -5.57
C PRO A 72 18.30 2.83 -5.41
N GLU A 73 18.52 3.87 -6.22
CA GLU A 73 19.70 4.72 -6.13
C GLU A 73 19.59 5.80 -5.04
N ASN A 74 18.36 6.09 -4.57
CA ASN A 74 18.09 7.11 -3.56
C ASN A 74 18.74 6.76 -2.21
N GLU A 75 19.53 7.67 -1.67
CA GLU A 75 20.28 7.46 -0.42
C GLU A 75 19.37 7.21 0.79
N THR A 76 18.25 7.93 0.88
CA THR A 76 17.25 7.75 1.97
C THR A 76 16.60 6.38 1.90
N TYR A 77 16.29 5.90 0.69
CA TYR A 77 15.76 4.56 0.50
C TYR A 77 16.79 3.48 0.89
N LYS A 78 18.04 3.60 0.45
CA LYS A 78 19.12 2.65 0.81
C LYS A 78 19.31 2.56 2.31
N GLN A 79 19.42 3.71 2.98
CA GLN A 79 19.58 3.75 4.43
C GLN A 79 18.44 3.02 5.14
N LYS A 80 17.19 3.29 4.73
CA LYS A 80 16.01 2.67 5.34
C LYS A 80 15.88 1.18 5.02
N SER A 81 16.27 0.78 3.81
CA SER A 81 16.33 -0.62 3.40
C SER A 81 17.36 -1.41 4.22
N ASP A 82 18.52 -0.82 4.48
CA ASP A 82 19.57 -1.40 5.32
C ASP A 82 19.13 -1.49 6.79
N GLU A 83 18.47 -0.44 7.32
CA GLU A 83 17.92 -0.41 8.69
C GLU A 83 16.83 -1.48 8.90
N LEU A 84 15.93 -1.66 7.93
CA LEU A 84 14.84 -2.64 7.99
C LEU A 84 15.27 -4.06 7.55
N GLY A 85 16.42 -4.19 6.90
CA GLY A 85 16.87 -5.44 6.30
C GLY A 85 15.94 -5.97 5.19
N ALA A 86 15.20 -5.07 4.52
CA ALA A 86 14.19 -5.42 3.54
C ALA A 86 14.20 -4.44 2.36
N THR A 87 13.87 -4.93 1.17
CA THR A 87 13.73 -4.10 -0.04
C THR A 87 12.31 -3.58 -0.24
N GLU A 88 11.35 -4.07 0.53
CA GLU A 88 9.95 -3.67 0.46
C GLU A 88 9.39 -3.64 1.88
N TRP A 89 8.55 -2.64 2.17
CA TRP A 89 7.89 -2.50 3.47
C TRP A 89 6.56 -1.74 3.30
N CYS A 90 5.68 -1.91 4.28
CA CYS A 90 4.53 -1.04 4.50
C CYS A 90 4.83 -0.04 5.62
N GLU A 91 4.32 1.18 5.47
CA GLU A 91 4.37 2.20 6.51
C GLU A 91 2.96 2.48 7.01
N PHE A 92 2.79 2.52 8.33
CA PHE A 92 1.54 2.81 9.03
C PHE A 92 1.73 4.06 9.89
N PRO A 93 1.49 5.27 9.35
CA PRO A 93 1.84 6.55 10.01
C PRO A 93 1.09 6.85 11.31
N HIS A 94 0.13 6.01 11.67
CA HIS A 94 -0.69 6.16 12.87
C HIS A 94 -0.19 5.25 14.02
N LEU A 95 0.76 4.36 13.74
CA LEU A 95 1.42 3.54 14.74
C LEU A 95 2.67 4.28 15.29
N PRO A 96 3.16 3.90 16.47
CA PRO A 96 4.45 4.35 16.99
C PRO A 96 5.60 4.05 16.02
N ASP A 97 6.66 4.86 16.05
CA ASP A 97 7.79 4.77 15.11
C ASP A 97 8.40 3.35 15.03
N ASP A 98 8.47 2.65 16.16
CA ASP A 98 9.01 1.29 16.30
C ASP A 98 8.12 0.20 15.69
N GLU A 99 6.83 0.46 15.50
CA GLU A 99 5.86 -0.46 14.87
C GLU A 99 5.37 0.05 13.50
N SER A 100 5.76 1.26 13.11
CA SER A 100 5.27 1.93 11.91
C SER A 100 5.73 1.28 10.60
N PHE A 101 6.80 0.48 10.63
CA PHE A 101 7.33 -0.22 9.45
C PHE A 101 7.14 -1.73 9.57
N VAL A 102 6.42 -2.31 8.61
CA VAL A 102 6.18 -3.75 8.52
C VAL A 102 6.82 -4.30 7.26
N THR A 103 7.73 -5.25 7.43
CA THR A 103 8.43 -5.96 6.33
C THR A 103 7.82 -7.33 6.03
N ASP A 104 7.14 -7.92 7.01
CA ASP A 104 6.40 -9.17 6.88
C ASP A 104 4.92 -8.90 6.60
N PHE A 105 4.54 -8.96 5.33
CA PHE A 105 3.19 -8.66 4.87
C PHE A 105 2.15 -9.68 5.37
N GLU A 106 2.56 -10.90 5.72
CA GLU A 106 1.65 -11.91 6.27
C GLU A 106 1.22 -11.57 7.71
N ARG A 107 2.00 -10.70 8.39
CA ARG A 107 1.70 -10.22 9.73
C ARG A 107 0.81 -8.98 9.76
N ILE A 108 0.47 -8.41 8.61
CA ILE A 108 -0.44 -7.25 8.55
C ILE A 108 -1.83 -7.70 8.98
N THR A 109 -2.25 -7.23 10.14
CA THR A 109 -3.55 -7.52 10.71
C THR A 109 -4.50 -6.34 10.52
N VAL A 110 -5.77 -6.62 10.80
CA VAL A 110 -6.85 -5.64 10.87
C VAL A 110 -6.52 -4.48 11.84
N VAL A 111 -5.66 -4.72 12.84
CA VAL A 111 -5.28 -3.75 13.88
C VAL A 111 -4.30 -2.69 13.37
N ASP A 112 -3.49 -3.04 12.36
CA ASP A 112 -2.44 -2.19 11.81
C ASP A 112 -3.01 -1.16 10.82
N LEU A 113 -4.33 -1.16 10.58
CA LEU A 113 -5.02 -0.21 9.72
C LEU A 113 -5.88 0.74 10.56
N PRO A 114 -5.86 2.05 10.27
CA PRO A 114 -6.49 3.04 11.13
C PRO A 114 -8.01 2.80 11.20
N GLY A 115 -8.51 2.60 12.43
CA GLY A 115 -9.94 2.63 12.73
C GLY A 115 -10.65 1.27 12.92
N ILE A 116 -9.95 0.13 12.87
CA ILE A 116 -10.64 -1.16 13.11
C ILE A 116 -10.53 -1.58 14.58
N VAL A 117 -11.60 -1.26 15.32
CA VAL A 117 -11.75 -1.57 16.75
C VAL A 117 -11.82 -3.08 17.00
N ARG A 118 -11.00 -3.56 17.96
CA ARG A 118 -11.15 -4.88 18.60
C ARG A 118 -12.57 -5.02 19.15
N ASN A 119 -13.34 -5.95 18.61
CA ASN A 119 -14.30 -6.69 19.44
C ASN A 119 -13.73 -8.09 19.58
N ALA A 120 -12.84 -8.25 20.56
CA ALA A 120 -12.66 -9.56 21.17
C ALA A 120 -13.97 -9.86 21.89
N ILE A 121 -14.81 -10.69 21.29
CA ILE A 121 -15.86 -11.38 22.03
C ILE A 121 -15.16 -12.56 22.71
N GLU A 122 -15.43 -12.70 24.01
CA GLU A 122 -14.89 -13.71 24.95
C GLU A 122 -14.71 -15.11 24.38
#